data_AF-A0A8J7NVE4-F1
#
_entry.id   AF-A0A8J7NVE4-F1
#
_cell.length_a   1.000
_cell.length_b   1.000
_cell.length_c   1.000
_cell.angle_alpha   90.00
_cell.angle_beta   90.00
_cell.angle_gamma   90.00
#
_symmetry.space_group_name_H-M   'P 1'
#
loop_
_entity.id
_entity.type
_entity.pdbx_description
1 polymer ?
#
loop_
_entity_poly.entity_id
_entity_poly.type
_entity_poly.pdbx_seq_one_letter_code
_entity_poly.pdbx_strand_id
1 'polypeptide(L)'
;MCKHIDYNLTYMPNQFNHDTQDEAGLEVHQFWPLVEIQCSPDLLFFLCSMYTPICLPDYRKPLPPCRSVCERAQRGCSPLMSQYGFQWPERMSCERLPAQGDAESFWIGLWSVLCFVSTFTTVATFLIDMERFKYPERPIIFLATCYLFVSLGYIVRLVAGHARVACNPDYQHVHYETTGPALCTLVFLLVYFFGMASSIWWVILSFTWFLAAGMKWGNEAIAGYAQYFHLAAWLIPSVKSIAVLALSSVDGDPVAGICYVGNQSIANLRGFVLAPLVVYLFTGSLVIKQGGTKTDKLEKLMLRIGIFTVLYTAPATVVVACYVYEQHYREGWERALGCSCPAERGRAGPDYAVFMLKYFMCLVGGITSGVWIWSGKTLESWRRFGGRCCQPRKPTSASMYSEASTALTARTGVASAGSYHKPVPLSHV
;
A
#
# COMPACT_ATOMS: atom_id res chain seq x y z
N MET A 1 -37.38 -12.97 16.02
CA MET A 1 -36.00 -13.03 16.56
C MET A 1 -35.13 -11.88 16.05
N CYS A 2 -34.90 -11.78 14.74
CA CYS A 2 -33.97 -10.82 14.11
C CYS A 2 -34.50 -9.37 13.97
N LYS A 3 -35.29 -8.90 14.94
CA LYS A 3 -35.75 -7.50 15.00
C LYS A 3 -34.75 -6.70 15.85
N HIS A 4 -34.41 -5.48 15.45
CA HIS A 4 -33.48 -4.60 16.18
C HIS A 4 -32.04 -5.13 16.29
N ILE A 5 -31.62 -5.95 15.33
CA ILE A 5 -30.21 -6.23 15.10
C ILE A 5 -29.60 -5.08 14.29
N ASP A 6 -28.28 -5.11 14.11
CA ASP A 6 -27.54 -3.98 13.54
C ASP A 6 -27.87 -3.72 12.04
N TYR A 7 -28.82 -4.42 11.42
CA TYR A 7 -29.27 -4.10 10.06
C TYR A 7 -30.78 -4.24 9.90
N ASN A 8 -31.34 -3.44 8.98
CA ASN A 8 -32.78 -3.33 8.74
C ASN A 8 -33.23 -3.86 7.37
N LEU A 9 -32.29 -4.20 6.49
CA LEU A 9 -32.57 -4.70 5.15
C LEU A 9 -31.99 -6.11 5.01
N THR A 10 -32.81 -7.03 4.51
CA THR A 10 -32.42 -8.42 4.24
C THR A 10 -32.78 -8.77 2.81
N TYR A 11 -32.04 -9.72 2.24
CA TYR A 11 -32.36 -10.31 0.94
C TYR A 11 -33.04 -11.67 1.12
N MET A 12 -34.00 -11.98 0.25
CA MET A 12 -34.63 -13.30 0.11
C MET A 12 -34.64 -13.70 -1.37
N PRO A 13 -34.49 -15.00 -1.70
CA PRO A 13 -34.37 -16.13 -0.77
C PRO A 13 -33.01 -16.19 -0.07
N ASN A 14 -32.98 -16.70 1.16
CA ASN A 14 -31.72 -16.87 1.90
C ASN A 14 -30.93 -18.10 1.41
N GLN A 15 -29.73 -18.32 1.96
CA GLN A 15 -28.86 -19.44 1.56
C GLN A 15 -29.42 -20.84 1.89
N PHE A 16 -30.46 -20.90 2.73
CA PHE A 16 -31.18 -22.13 3.04
C PHE A 16 -32.43 -22.31 2.15
N ASN A 17 -32.59 -21.45 1.14
CA ASN A 17 -33.72 -21.41 0.21
C ASN A 17 -35.08 -21.13 0.86
N HIS A 18 -35.11 -20.40 1.97
CA HIS A 18 -36.37 -19.84 2.45
C HIS A 18 -36.73 -18.63 1.59
N ASP A 19 -37.94 -18.59 1.04
CA ASP A 19 -38.39 -17.55 0.12
C ASP A 19 -38.90 -16.30 0.84
N THR A 20 -39.28 -16.44 2.11
CA THR A 20 -39.84 -15.36 2.93
C THR A 20 -39.18 -15.26 4.29
N GLN A 21 -39.23 -14.07 4.90
CA GLN A 21 -38.77 -13.86 6.27
C GLN A 21 -39.58 -14.66 7.29
N ASP A 22 -40.86 -14.92 7.03
CA ASP A 22 -41.71 -15.70 7.93
C ASP A 22 -41.26 -17.17 7.95
N GLU A 23 -40.94 -17.74 6.79
CA GLU A 23 -40.41 -19.11 6.67
C GLU A 23 -39.06 -19.27 7.38
N ALA A 24 -38.11 -18.36 7.09
CA ALA A 24 -36.82 -18.30 7.78
C ALA A 24 -37.00 -18.08 9.30
N GLY A 25 -38.00 -17.29 9.68
CA GLY A 25 -38.38 -16.96 11.05
C GLY A 25 -38.79 -18.19 11.86
N LEU A 26 -39.63 -19.06 11.29
CA LEU A 26 -40.08 -20.30 11.94
C LEU A 26 -38.91 -21.24 12.25
N GLU A 27 -37.96 -21.36 11.32
CA GLU A 27 -36.81 -22.23 11.50
C GLU A 27 -35.80 -21.66 12.50
N VAL A 28 -35.46 -20.38 12.37
CA VAL A 28 -34.46 -19.76 13.25
C VAL A 28 -34.94 -19.64 14.71
N HIS A 29 -36.25 -19.51 14.92
CA HIS A 29 -36.83 -19.44 16.26
C HIS A 29 -36.60 -20.72 17.10
N GLN A 30 -36.24 -21.84 16.48
CA GLN A 30 -35.85 -23.06 17.21
C GLN A 30 -34.58 -22.85 18.06
N PHE A 31 -33.74 -21.88 17.71
CA PHE A 31 -32.52 -21.53 18.45
C PHE A 31 -32.75 -20.49 19.56
N TRP A 32 -33.98 -19.98 19.74
CA TRP A 32 -34.30 -18.95 20.73
C TRP A 32 -33.84 -19.29 22.16
N PRO A 33 -33.97 -20.52 22.67
CA PRO A 33 -33.46 -20.86 24.00
C PRO A 33 -31.96 -20.62 24.18
N LEU A 34 -31.14 -20.86 23.14
CA LEU A 34 -29.70 -20.63 23.19
C LEU A 34 -29.35 -19.14 23.21
N VAL A 35 -30.16 -18.32 22.55
CA VAL A 35 -30.02 -16.85 22.55
C VAL A 35 -30.33 -16.30 23.95
N GLU A 36 -31.41 -16.75 24.59
CA GLU A 36 -31.78 -16.36 25.96
C GLU A 36 -30.75 -16.80 27.01
N ILE A 37 -30.16 -17.99 26.82
CA ILE A 37 -29.10 -18.50 27.70
C ILE A 37 -27.78 -17.73 27.51
N GLN A 38 -27.63 -17.00 26.39
CA GLN A 38 -26.44 -16.21 26.08
C GLN A 38 -25.14 -17.06 26.09
N CYS A 39 -25.19 -18.27 25.54
CA CYS A 39 -24.01 -19.15 25.43
C CYS A 39 -22.87 -18.54 24.60
N SER A 40 -23.17 -17.57 23.72
CA SER A 40 -22.19 -16.77 23.01
C SER A 40 -22.77 -15.40 22.66
N PRO A 41 -22.00 -14.29 22.80
CA PRO A 41 -22.47 -12.96 22.39
C PRO A 41 -22.67 -12.84 20.88
N ASP A 42 -22.00 -13.69 20.08
CA ASP A 42 -22.06 -13.67 18.62
C ASP A 42 -23.24 -14.50 18.05
N LEU A 43 -23.96 -15.29 18.87
CA LEU A 43 -24.94 -16.26 18.38
C LEU A 43 -26.12 -15.59 17.65
N LEU A 44 -26.72 -14.55 18.24
CA LEU A 44 -27.88 -13.88 17.65
C LEU A 44 -27.53 -13.27 16.28
N PHE A 45 -26.40 -12.57 16.22
CA PHE A 45 -25.89 -12.00 14.98
C PHE A 45 -25.58 -13.07 13.94
N PHE A 46 -24.93 -14.16 14.34
CA PHE A 46 -24.61 -15.28 13.46
C PHE A 46 -25.88 -15.89 12.85
N LEU A 47 -26.87 -16.24 13.68
CA LEU A 47 -28.12 -16.83 13.22
C LEU A 47 -28.85 -15.88 12.27
N CYS A 48 -28.96 -14.60 12.63
CA CYS A 48 -29.62 -13.62 11.76
C CYS A 48 -28.86 -13.41 10.44
N SER A 49 -27.53 -13.38 10.45
CA SER A 49 -26.73 -13.31 9.22
C SER A 49 -26.92 -14.53 8.33
N MET A 50 -27.21 -15.70 8.91
CA MET A 50 -27.44 -16.91 8.13
C MET A 50 -28.87 -17.03 7.58
N TYR A 51 -29.88 -16.63 8.36
CA TYR A 51 -31.30 -16.77 8.05
C TYR A 51 -31.94 -15.54 7.40
N THR A 52 -31.45 -14.36 7.72
CA THR A 52 -31.91 -13.07 7.22
C THR A 52 -30.69 -12.28 6.77
N PRO A 53 -29.99 -12.70 5.70
CA PRO A 53 -28.70 -12.14 5.33
C PRO A 53 -28.80 -10.65 4.98
N ILE A 54 -27.78 -9.90 5.38
CA ILE A 54 -27.70 -8.45 5.20
C ILE A 54 -27.85 -8.09 3.72
N CYS A 55 -28.68 -7.10 3.45
CA CYS A 55 -28.85 -6.48 2.13
C CYS A 55 -28.47 -5.01 2.21
N LEU A 56 -27.67 -4.52 1.27
CA LEU A 56 -27.40 -3.09 1.14
C LEU A 56 -28.03 -2.59 -0.17
N PRO A 57 -28.60 -1.36 -0.20
CA PRO A 57 -29.30 -0.84 -1.38
C PRO A 57 -28.48 -0.89 -2.67
N ASP A 58 -27.16 -0.70 -2.54
CA ASP A 58 -26.20 -0.69 -3.65
C ASP A 58 -25.36 -1.98 -3.77
N TYR A 59 -25.65 -3.01 -2.96
CA TYR A 59 -24.92 -4.29 -2.98
C TYR A 59 -25.88 -5.48 -2.92
N ARG A 60 -25.92 -6.24 -4.01
CA ARG A 60 -26.95 -7.28 -4.23
C ARG A 60 -26.53 -8.71 -3.91
N LYS A 61 -25.33 -8.95 -3.36
CA LYS A 61 -24.94 -10.28 -2.87
C LYS A 61 -25.37 -10.48 -1.42
N PRO A 62 -25.73 -11.70 -1.00
CA PRO A 62 -25.76 -12.03 0.42
C PRO A 62 -24.34 -11.92 0.99
N LEU A 63 -24.16 -11.11 2.03
CA LEU A 63 -22.91 -11.06 2.79
C LEU A 63 -22.90 -12.22 3.80
N PRO A 64 -22.06 -13.25 3.64
CA PRO A 64 -21.94 -14.30 4.64
C PRO A 64 -21.19 -13.78 5.87
N PRO A 65 -21.49 -14.28 7.08
CA PRO A 65 -20.72 -13.95 8.27
C PRO A 65 -19.30 -14.52 8.17
N CYS A 66 -18.34 -13.87 8.84
CA CYS A 66 -16.97 -14.37 8.93
C CYS A 66 -16.92 -15.74 9.63
N ARG A 67 -16.06 -16.67 9.19
CA ARG A 67 -15.86 -17.97 9.85
C ARG A 67 -15.58 -17.83 11.34
N SER A 68 -14.79 -16.83 11.74
CA SER A 68 -14.46 -16.60 13.16
C SER A 68 -15.67 -16.27 14.04
N VAL A 69 -16.72 -15.66 13.47
CA VAL A 69 -17.99 -15.37 14.18
C VAL A 69 -18.75 -16.68 14.42
N CYS A 70 -18.85 -17.53 13.40
CA CYS A 70 -19.42 -18.87 13.52
C CYS A 70 -18.67 -19.71 14.55
N GLU A 71 -17.33 -19.73 14.52
CA GLU A 71 -16.54 -20.52 15.45
C GLU A 71 -16.73 -20.07 16.89
N ARG A 72 -16.88 -18.76 17.16
CA ARG A 72 -17.18 -18.25 18.50
C ARG A 72 -18.59 -18.60 18.95
N ALA A 73 -19.58 -18.54 18.05
CA ALA A 73 -20.94 -18.99 18.33
C ALA A 73 -20.99 -20.50 18.62
N GLN A 74 -20.39 -21.31 17.75
CA GLN A 74 -20.30 -22.76 17.87
C GLN A 74 -19.55 -23.17 19.14
N ARG A 75 -18.39 -22.55 19.44
CA ARG A 75 -17.61 -22.89 20.64
C ARG A 75 -18.37 -22.64 21.95
N GLY A 76 -19.15 -21.58 22.01
CA GLY A 76 -19.97 -21.26 23.19
C GLY A 76 -21.21 -22.16 23.32
N CYS A 77 -21.87 -22.45 22.21
CA CYS A 77 -23.21 -23.05 22.24
C CYS A 77 -23.24 -24.55 21.91
N SER A 78 -22.28 -25.08 21.16
CA SER A 78 -22.21 -26.50 20.80
C SER A 78 -22.11 -27.45 22.01
N PRO A 79 -21.35 -27.14 23.09
CA PRO A 79 -21.32 -28.01 24.27
C PRO A 79 -22.69 -28.12 24.94
N LEU A 80 -23.41 -27.00 25.03
CA LEU A 80 -24.75 -26.96 25.60
C LEU A 80 -25.76 -27.74 24.75
N MET A 81 -25.72 -27.57 23.42
CA MET A 81 -26.55 -28.37 22.52
C MET A 81 -26.29 -29.88 22.68
N SER A 82 -25.01 -30.26 22.76
CA SER A 82 -24.60 -31.66 22.87
C SER A 82 -25.07 -32.31 24.17
N GLN A 83 -25.10 -31.54 25.27
CA GLN A 83 -25.63 -31.99 26.56
C GLN A 83 -27.10 -32.43 26.47
N TYR A 84 -27.89 -31.80 25.59
CA TYR A 84 -29.29 -32.13 25.38
C TYR A 84 -29.53 -33.02 24.14
N GLY A 85 -28.47 -33.64 23.60
CA GLY A 85 -28.56 -34.58 22.48
C GLY A 85 -28.67 -33.93 21.10
N PHE A 86 -28.44 -32.62 20.98
CA PHE A 86 -28.44 -31.91 19.71
C PHE A 86 -27.01 -31.64 19.23
N GLN A 87 -26.75 -31.82 17.94
CA GLN A 87 -25.47 -31.45 17.33
C GLN A 87 -25.58 -30.10 16.62
N TRP A 88 -24.43 -29.44 16.47
CA TRP A 88 -24.36 -28.23 15.65
C TRP A 88 -24.77 -28.55 14.20
N PRO A 89 -25.69 -27.79 13.57
CA PRO A 89 -26.22 -28.13 12.25
C PRO A 89 -25.14 -28.11 11.16
N GLU A 90 -25.10 -29.15 10.32
CA GLU A 90 -24.12 -29.25 9.22
C GLU A 90 -24.22 -28.09 8.22
N ARG A 91 -25.45 -27.61 7.97
CA ARG A 91 -25.73 -26.42 7.14
C ARG A 91 -25.18 -25.11 7.71
N MET A 92 -24.84 -25.09 9.00
CA MET A 92 -24.16 -23.98 9.68
C MET A 92 -22.72 -24.33 10.06
N SER A 93 -22.12 -25.34 9.42
CA SER A 93 -20.72 -25.68 9.64
C SER A 93 -19.83 -24.49 9.30
N CYS A 94 -18.99 -24.09 10.25
CA CYS A 94 -18.09 -22.95 10.09
C CYS A 94 -17.07 -23.16 8.96
N GLU A 95 -16.79 -24.41 8.58
CA GLU A 95 -15.89 -24.75 7.47
C GLU A 95 -16.42 -24.28 6.11
N ARG A 96 -17.76 -24.16 5.97
CA ARG A 96 -18.40 -23.68 4.74
C ARG A 96 -18.35 -22.16 4.60
N LEU A 97 -18.05 -21.45 5.68
CA LEU A 97 -17.91 -20.00 5.69
C LEU A 97 -16.50 -19.60 5.29
N PRO A 98 -16.32 -18.41 4.67
CA PRO A 98 -15.00 -17.93 4.29
C PRO A 98 -14.09 -17.90 5.52
N ALA A 99 -13.08 -18.77 5.52
CA ALA A 99 -11.94 -18.60 6.40
C ALA A 99 -11.33 -17.26 6.06
N GLN A 100 -10.88 -16.53 7.07
CA GLN A 100 -9.87 -15.52 6.83
C GLN A 100 -8.73 -16.24 6.09
N GLY A 101 -8.50 -15.91 4.81
CA GLY A 101 -7.64 -16.73 3.96
C GLY A 101 -6.21 -16.73 4.50
N ASP A 102 -5.81 -17.76 5.24
CA ASP A 102 -4.49 -17.85 5.85
C ASP A 102 -3.40 -17.86 4.78
N ALA A 103 -3.63 -18.61 3.69
CA ALA A 103 -2.72 -18.65 2.54
C ALA A 103 -2.66 -17.31 1.79
N GLU A 104 -3.78 -16.61 1.64
CA GLU A 104 -3.89 -15.34 0.92
C GLU A 104 -3.29 -14.18 1.72
N SER A 105 -3.55 -14.18 3.04
CA SER A 105 -2.98 -13.25 4.00
C SER A 105 -1.48 -13.48 4.16
N PHE A 106 -1.04 -14.74 4.19
CA PHE A 106 0.37 -15.10 4.15
C PHE A 106 1.02 -14.64 2.84
N TRP A 107 0.38 -14.86 1.70
CA TRP A 107 0.90 -14.47 0.38
C TRP A 107 1.10 -12.96 0.25
N ILE A 108 0.04 -12.17 0.50
CA ILE A 108 0.12 -10.70 0.49
C ILE A 108 1.13 -10.24 1.55
N GLY A 109 1.15 -10.91 2.71
CA GLY A 109 2.08 -10.61 3.79
C GLY A 109 3.54 -10.77 3.39
N LEU A 110 3.89 -11.91 2.82
CA LEU A 110 5.24 -12.20 2.33
C LEU A 110 5.72 -11.13 1.34
N TRP A 111 4.92 -10.83 0.32
CA TRP A 111 5.29 -9.84 -0.70
C TRP A 111 5.33 -8.42 -0.13
N SER A 112 4.46 -8.09 0.82
CA SER A 112 4.50 -6.76 1.47
C SER A 112 5.76 -6.57 2.30
N VAL A 113 6.22 -7.59 3.03
CA VAL A 113 7.46 -7.56 3.80
C VAL A 113 8.68 -7.48 2.88
N LEU A 114 8.71 -8.25 1.79
CA LEU A 114 9.79 -8.17 0.79
C LEU A 114 9.86 -6.79 0.15
N CYS A 115 8.72 -6.21 -0.21
CA CYS A 115 8.62 -4.85 -0.73
C CYS A 115 9.11 -3.83 0.31
N PHE A 116 8.67 -3.95 1.56
CA PHE A 116 9.09 -3.06 2.65
C PHE A 116 10.61 -3.10 2.88
N VAL A 117 11.20 -4.30 3.01
CA VAL A 117 12.64 -4.44 3.23
C VAL A 117 13.45 -3.89 2.05
N SER A 118 13.03 -4.20 0.82
CA SER A 118 13.66 -3.71 -0.41
C SER A 118 13.63 -2.18 -0.48
N THR A 119 12.45 -1.58 -0.31
CA THR A 119 12.27 -0.11 -0.39
C THR A 119 12.90 0.63 0.78
N PHE A 120 12.83 0.09 2.00
CA PHE A 120 13.49 0.64 3.18
C PHE A 120 15.01 0.71 2.97
N THR A 121 15.61 -0.36 2.45
CA THR A 121 17.04 -0.39 2.14
C THR A 121 17.40 0.69 1.11
N THR A 122 16.55 0.94 0.12
CA THR A 122 16.70 2.01 -0.86
C THR A 122 16.69 3.39 -0.24
N VAL A 123 15.68 3.68 0.57
CA VAL A 123 15.54 4.97 1.25
C VAL A 123 16.69 5.18 2.23
N ALA A 124 17.04 4.18 3.04
CA ALA A 124 18.16 4.24 3.97
C ALA A 124 19.50 4.48 3.24
N THR A 125 19.74 3.79 2.12
CA THR A 125 20.95 4.01 1.30
C THR A 125 21.03 5.45 0.80
N PHE A 126 19.91 6.03 0.38
CA PHE A 126 19.85 7.44 -0.02
C PHE A 126 20.12 8.38 1.15
N LEU A 127 19.57 8.12 2.33
CA LEU A 127 19.81 8.96 3.52
C LEU A 127 21.26 8.92 3.99
N ILE A 128 21.96 7.79 3.80
CA ILE A 128 23.39 7.66 4.12
C ILE A 128 24.26 8.47 3.14
N ASP A 129 23.89 8.48 1.86
CA ASP A 129 24.67 9.12 0.79
C ASP A 129 23.74 9.82 -0.22
N MET A 130 23.26 11.01 0.16
CA MET A 130 22.31 11.79 -0.65
C MET A 130 22.96 12.39 -1.90
N GLU A 131 24.25 12.70 -1.85
CA GLU A 131 24.98 13.36 -2.95
C GLU A 131 25.17 12.44 -4.16
N ARG A 132 25.16 11.13 -3.92
CA ARG A 132 25.27 10.09 -4.96
C ARG A 132 24.11 10.10 -5.95
N PHE A 133 22.91 10.49 -5.54
CA PHE A 133 21.69 10.35 -6.35
C PHE A 133 21.21 11.71 -6.90
N LYS A 134 21.81 12.12 -8.02
CA LYS A 134 21.41 13.33 -8.75
C LYS A 134 20.28 13.03 -9.74
N TYR A 135 19.61 14.06 -10.25
CA TYR A 135 18.74 13.89 -11.42
C TYR A 135 19.58 13.38 -12.59
N PRO A 136 19.05 12.50 -13.46
CA PRO A 136 17.66 12.00 -13.54
C PRO A 136 17.35 10.75 -12.69
N GLU A 137 18.26 10.24 -11.86
CA GLU A 137 18.04 9.03 -11.05
C GLU A 137 17.19 9.27 -9.80
N ARG A 138 17.22 10.51 -9.27
CA ARG A 138 16.57 10.89 -8.01
C ARG A 138 15.07 10.52 -7.90
N PRO A 139 14.23 10.58 -8.95
CA PRO A 139 12.85 10.09 -8.91
C PRO A 139 12.67 8.63 -8.46
N ILE A 140 13.65 7.75 -8.71
CA ILE A 140 13.61 6.34 -8.28
C ILE A 140 13.53 6.25 -6.74
N ILE A 141 14.19 7.17 -6.04
CA ILE A 141 14.16 7.20 -4.57
C ILE A 141 12.77 7.60 -4.06
N PHE A 142 12.13 8.60 -4.67
CA PHE A 142 10.77 9.00 -4.28
C PHE A 142 9.74 7.92 -4.61
N LEU A 143 9.94 7.19 -5.71
CA LEU A 143 9.15 6.01 -6.04
C LEU A 143 9.30 4.92 -4.97
N ALA A 144 10.54 4.62 -4.55
CA ALA A 144 10.80 3.68 -3.45
C ALA A 144 10.16 4.14 -2.13
N THR A 145 10.23 5.43 -1.79
CA THR A 145 9.56 6.00 -0.61
C THR A 145 8.04 5.80 -0.69
N CYS A 146 7.42 6.00 -1.85
CA CYS A 146 5.99 5.73 -2.00
C CYS A 146 5.67 4.26 -1.74
N TYR A 147 6.45 3.33 -2.29
CA TYR A 147 6.23 1.89 -2.06
C TYR A 147 6.55 1.42 -0.64
N LEU A 148 7.42 2.12 0.09
CA LEU A 148 7.62 1.91 1.51
C LEU A 148 6.33 2.15 2.30
N PHE A 149 5.61 3.24 2.00
CA PHE A 149 4.32 3.53 2.63
C PHE A 149 3.18 2.64 2.12
N VAL A 150 3.17 2.30 0.82
CA VAL A 150 2.19 1.34 0.28
C VAL A 150 2.33 -0.02 0.97
N SER A 151 3.56 -0.54 1.09
CA SER A 151 3.82 -1.81 1.79
C SER A 151 3.49 -1.72 3.28
N LEU A 152 3.75 -0.58 3.92
CA LEU A 152 3.32 -0.33 5.30
C LEU A 152 1.79 -0.43 5.44
N GLY A 153 1.01 0.06 4.48
CA GLY A 153 -0.45 -0.08 4.47
C GLY A 153 -0.91 -1.56 4.50
N TYR A 154 -0.27 -2.42 3.71
CA TYR A 154 -0.53 -3.86 3.74
C TYR A 154 -0.07 -4.51 5.06
N ILE A 155 1.07 -4.08 5.62
CA ILE A 155 1.58 -4.59 6.91
C ILE A 155 0.66 -4.19 8.07
N VAL A 156 0.14 -2.96 8.09
CA VAL A 156 -0.85 -2.51 9.09
C VAL A 156 -2.07 -3.44 9.08
N ARG A 157 -2.56 -3.83 7.90
CA ARG A 157 -3.63 -4.83 7.75
C ARG A 157 -3.28 -6.19 8.36
N LEU A 158 -2.03 -6.65 8.24
CA LEU A 158 -1.59 -7.93 8.82
C LEU A 158 -1.55 -7.88 10.34
N VAL A 159 -1.03 -6.78 10.91
CA VAL A 159 -0.85 -6.62 12.36
C VAL A 159 -2.17 -6.31 13.06
N ALA A 160 -2.97 -5.40 12.50
CA ALA A 160 -4.25 -5.00 13.07
C ALA A 160 -5.36 -6.04 12.86
N GLY A 161 -5.21 -6.90 11.85
CA GLY A 161 -6.21 -7.88 11.44
C GLY A 161 -7.23 -7.28 10.47
N HIS A 162 -7.67 -8.10 9.51
CA HIS A 162 -8.59 -7.70 8.45
C HIS A 162 -9.92 -7.13 9.00
N ALA A 163 -10.48 -7.73 10.05
CA ALA A 163 -11.75 -7.28 10.62
C ALA A 163 -11.68 -5.86 11.23
N ARG A 164 -10.52 -5.43 11.73
CA ARG A 164 -10.36 -4.09 12.31
C ARG A 164 -10.12 -3.00 11.27
N VAL A 165 -9.70 -3.39 10.07
CA VAL A 165 -9.35 -2.45 8.99
C VAL A 165 -10.49 -2.35 7.99
N ALA A 166 -10.98 -3.48 7.48
CA ALA A 166 -11.92 -3.51 6.36
C ALA A 166 -13.36 -3.87 6.75
N CYS A 167 -13.61 -4.29 8.00
CA CYS A 167 -14.96 -4.57 8.49
C CYS A 167 -15.42 -3.48 9.47
N ASN A 168 -16.72 -3.21 9.47
CA ASN A 168 -17.34 -2.35 10.46
C ASN A 168 -17.51 -3.14 11.79
N PRO A 169 -17.06 -2.62 12.94
CA PRO A 169 -17.15 -3.31 14.22
C PRO A 169 -18.59 -3.51 14.73
N ASP A 170 -19.52 -2.63 14.36
CA ASP A 170 -20.91 -2.66 14.84
C ASP A 170 -21.74 -3.67 14.02
N TYR A 171 -21.47 -3.75 12.72
CA TYR A 171 -22.29 -4.49 11.77
C TYR A 171 -21.62 -5.79 11.24
N GLN A 172 -20.35 -6.02 11.58
CA GLN A 172 -19.48 -7.13 11.13
C GLN A 172 -19.43 -7.39 9.60
N HIS A 173 -19.96 -6.48 8.77
CA HIS A 173 -19.83 -6.45 7.32
C HIS A 173 -18.63 -5.63 6.83
N VAL A 174 -18.26 -5.78 5.56
CA VAL A 174 -17.25 -4.93 4.89
C VAL A 174 -17.66 -3.46 4.99
N HIS A 175 -16.69 -2.57 5.08
CA HIS A 175 -16.90 -1.14 5.25
C HIS A 175 -17.40 -0.45 3.97
N TYR A 176 -18.49 0.34 4.02
CA TYR A 176 -19.12 0.98 2.83
C TYR A 176 -19.19 2.52 2.85
N GLU A 177 -18.86 3.19 3.96
CA GLU A 177 -18.92 4.67 4.06
C GLU A 177 -17.84 5.19 5.02
N THR A 178 -17.37 6.43 4.89
CA THR A 178 -16.26 7.02 5.67
C THR A 178 -16.45 7.17 7.18
N THR A 179 -17.58 6.75 7.76
CA THR A 179 -17.80 6.73 9.23
C THR A 179 -17.01 5.63 9.96
N GLY A 180 -15.88 5.23 9.39
CA GLY A 180 -15.12 4.07 9.81
C GLY A 180 -14.07 4.28 10.89
N PRO A 181 -13.52 3.16 11.39
CA PRO A 181 -12.37 3.20 12.26
C PRO A 181 -11.24 4.00 11.61
N ALA A 182 -10.52 4.81 12.39
CA ALA A 182 -9.36 5.59 11.93
C ALA A 182 -8.32 4.73 11.17
N LEU A 183 -8.28 3.42 11.45
CA LEU A 183 -7.45 2.43 10.77
C LEU A 183 -7.80 2.24 9.28
N CYS A 184 -9.08 2.25 8.91
CA CYS A 184 -9.51 2.13 7.51
C CYS A 184 -9.00 3.33 6.70
N THR A 185 -9.24 4.54 7.19
CA THR A 185 -8.76 5.78 6.57
C THR A 185 -7.23 5.84 6.51
N LEU A 186 -6.53 5.40 7.55
CA LEU A 186 -5.07 5.31 7.56
C LEU A 186 -4.56 4.37 6.45
N VAL A 187 -5.11 3.16 6.35
CA VAL A 187 -4.70 2.19 5.32
C VAL A 187 -5.04 2.71 3.92
N PHE A 188 -6.21 3.34 3.75
CA PHE A 188 -6.55 4.03 2.51
C PHE A 188 -5.50 5.08 2.13
N LEU A 189 -5.12 5.97 3.05
CA LEU A 189 -4.09 6.98 2.78
C LEU A 189 -2.74 6.34 2.46
N LEU A 190 -2.32 5.32 3.20
CA LEU A 190 -1.06 4.62 2.96
C LEU A 190 -1.00 3.96 1.57
N VAL A 191 -2.09 3.34 1.12
CA VAL A 191 -2.12 2.60 -0.16
C VAL A 191 -2.47 3.50 -1.34
N TYR A 192 -3.53 4.31 -1.24
CA TYR A 192 -4.04 5.11 -2.35
C TYR A 192 -3.21 6.37 -2.62
N PHE A 193 -2.94 7.20 -1.61
CA PHE A 193 -2.20 8.45 -1.82
C PHE A 193 -0.80 8.16 -2.37
N PHE A 194 -0.07 7.25 -1.71
CA PHE A 194 1.29 6.90 -2.13
C PHE A 194 1.30 6.06 -3.41
N GLY A 195 0.29 5.22 -3.69
CA GLY A 195 0.17 4.52 -4.97
C GLY A 195 -0.10 5.46 -6.16
N MET A 196 -0.86 6.53 -5.94
CA MET A 196 -1.06 7.57 -6.96
C MET A 196 0.20 8.42 -7.13
N ALA A 197 0.86 8.78 -6.03
CA ALA A 197 2.14 9.50 -6.07
C ALA A 197 3.23 8.71 -6.78
N SER A 198 3.34 7.39 -6.55
CA SER A 198 4.35 6.53 -7.21
C SER A 198 4.17 6.52 -8.73
N SER A 199 2.92 6.48 -9.19
CA SER A 199 2.58 6.51 -10.62
C SER A 199 3.00 7.84 -11.27
N ILE A 200 2.81 8.98 -10.58
CA ILE A 200 3.28 10.29 -11.07
C ILE A 200 4.81 10.38 -11.03
N TRP A 201 5.45 9.85 -9.98
CA TRP A 201 6.92 9.77 -9.91
C TRP A 201 7.51 8.92 -11.03
N TRP A 202 6.82 7.87 -11.49
CA TRP A 202 7.22 7.12 -12.67
C TRP A 202 7.08 7.93 -13.97
N VAL A 203 6.02 8.73 -14.12
CA VAL A 203 5.90 9.67 -15.27
C VAL A 203 7.04 10.69 -15.24
N ILE A 204 7.37 11.25 -14.07
CA ILE A 204 8.49 12.18 -13.89
C ILE A 204 9.83 11.49 -14.19
N LEU A 205 10.03 10.24 -13.77
CA LEU A 205 11.22 9.46 -14.09
C LEU A 205 11.34 9.27 -15.62
N SER A 206 10.26 8.92 -16.29
CA SER A 206 10.21 8.77 -17.74
C SER A 206 10.52 10.09 -18.46
N PHE A 207 9.97 11.19 -17.96
CA PHE A 207 10.21 12.54 -18.49
C PHE A 207 11.65 13.03 -18.28
N THR A 208 12.19 12.88 -17.09
CA THR A 208 13.58 13.26 -16.79
C THR A 208 14.58 12.38 -17.54
N TRP A 209 14.27 11.09 -17.74
CA TRP A 209 15.01 10.23 -18.65
C TRP A 209 14.96 10.72 -20.09
N PHE A 210 13.80 11.12 -20.60
CA PHE A 210 13.67 11.70 -21.95
C PHE A 210 14.46 13.01 -22.10
N LEU A 211 14.41 13.90 -21.11
CA LEU A 211 15.18 15.15 -21.14
C LEU A 211 16.69 14.87 -21.17
N ALA A 212 17.16 13.92 -20.37
CA ALA A 212 18.56 13.52 -20.37
C ALA A 212 18.95 12.81 -21.68
N ALA A 213 18.19 11.80 -22.11
CA ALA A 213 18.50 10.93 -23.26
C ALA A 213 18.18 11.52 -24.62
N GLY A 214 16.96 12.02 -24.80
CA GLY A 214 16.49 12.57 -26.06
C GLY A 214 16.95 14.01 -26.28
N MET A 215 16.93 14.83 -25.22
CA MET A 215 17.22 16.26 -25.30
C MET A 215 18.63 16.64 -24.80
N LYS A 216 19.40 15.67 -24.27
CA LYS A 216 20.78 15.88 -23.76
C LYS A 216 20.89 16.93 -22.66
N TRP A 217 19.86 17.06 -21.82
CA TRP A 217 19.91 17.98 -20.68
C TRP A 217 20.88 17.48 -19.62
N GLY A 218 21.66 18.41 -19.05
CA GLY A 218 22.52 18.14 -17.89
C GLY A 218 21.73 18.02 -16.58
N ASN A 219 22.36 17.40 -15.58
CA ASN A 219 21.73 17.13 -14.29
C ASN A 219 21.27 18.40 -13.56
N GLU A 220 22.04 19.49 -13.66
CA GLU A 220 21.73 20.78 -13.03
C GLU A 220 20.52 21.47 -13.68
N ALA A 221 20.42 21.39 -15.01
CA ALA A 221 19.28 21.94 -15.75
C ALA A 221 17.97 21.24 -15.34
N ILE A 222 17.99 19.91 -15.22
CA ILE A 222 16.83 19.15 -14.74
C ILE A 222 16.53 19.45 -13.27
N ALA A 223 17.56 19.54 -12.43
CA ALA A 223 17.42 19.86 -11.01
C ALA A 223 16.79 21.24 -10.76
N GLY A 224 17.01 22.22 -11.65
CA GLY A 224 16.37 23.54 -11.57
C GLY A 224 14.83 23.50 -11.61
N TYR A 225 14.23 22.45 -12.20
CA TYR A 225 12.79 22.25 -12.27
C TYR A 225 12.23 21.31 -11.18
N ALA A 226 13.07 20.85 -10.24
CA ALA A 226 12.69 19.87 -9.23
C ALA A 226 11.44 20.27 -8.41
N GLN A 227 11.29 21.57 -8.10
CA GLN A 227 10.14 22.10 -7.39
C GLN A 227 8.80 21.78 -8.08
N TYR A 228 8.73 21.85 -9.41
CA TYR A 228 7.52 21.55 -10.17
C TYR A 228 7.21 20.05 -10.18
N PHE A 229 8.24 19.21 -10.26
CA PHE A 229 8.09 17.76 -10.15
C PHE A 229 7.49 17.36 -8.80
N HIS A 230 8.02 17.93 -7.72
CA HIS A 230 7.50 17.72 -6.37
C HIS A 230 6.07 18.25 -6.20
N LEU A 231 5.79 19.45 -6.70
CA LEU A 231 4.45 20.03 -6.64
C LEU A 231 3.44 19.11 -7.32
N ALA A 232 3.71 18.66 -8.55
CA ALA A 232 2.82 17.77 -9.28
C ALA A 232 2.64 16.41 -8.57
N ALA A 233 3.73 15.79 -8.13
CA ALA A 233 3.71 14.45 -7.53
C ALA A 233 2.99 14.39 -6.18
N TRP A 234 2.92 15.49 -5.44
CA TRP A 234 2.28 15.53 -4.12
C TRP A 234 0.90 16.21 -4.13
N LEU A 235 0.73 17.29 -4.91
CA LEU A 235 -0.54 18.01 -4.95
C LEU A 235 -1.64 17.20 -5.64
N ILE A 236 -1.34 16.56 -6.77
CA ILE A 236 -2.36 15.81 -7.53
C ILE A 236 -2.91 14.64 -6.68
N PRO A 237 -2.10 13.77 -6.05
CA PRO A 237 -2.63 12.73 -5.16
C PRO A 237 -3.32 13.30 -3.92
N SER A 238 -2.86 14.43 -3.37
CA SER A 238 -3.49 15.10 -2.23
C SER A 238 -4.92 15.53 -2.56
N VAL A 239 -5.10 16.28 -3.66
CA VAL A 239 -6.42 16.72 -4.14
C VAL A 239 -7.33 15.54 -4.40
N LYS A 240 -6.82 14.48 -5.06
CA LYS A 240 -7.59 13.25 -5.28
C LYS A 240 -8.00 12.56 -3.99
N SER A 241 -7.11 12.47 -3.01
CA SER A 241 -7.40 11.80 -1.73
C SER A 241 -8.42 12.59 -0.91
N ILE A 242 -8.28 13.92 -0.88
CA ILE A 242 -9.25 14.82 -0.24
C ILE A 242 -10.62 14.70 -0.91
N ALA A 243 -10.67 14.68 -2.25
CA ALA A 243 -11.94 14.51 -2.98
C ALA A 243 -12.62 13.17 -2.64
N VAL A 244 -11.88 12.07 -2.59
CA VAL A 244 -12.42 10.76 -2.21
C VAL A 244 -12.97 10.76 -0.78
N LEU A 245 -12.24 11.37 0.16
CA LEU A 245 -12.68 11.50 1.55
C LEU A 245 -13.91 12.40 1.70
N ALA A 246 -13.95 13.52 0.98
CA ALA A 246 -15.07 14.46 1.00
C ALA A 246 -16.35 13.86 0.37
N LEU A 247 -16.20 12.94 -0.58
CA LEU A 247 -17.30 12.19 -1.19
C LEU A 247 -17.69 10.94 -0.40
N SER A 248 -17.01 10.66 0.70
CA SER A 248 -17.25 9.47 1.52
C SER A 248 -17.07 8.13 0.79
N SER A 249 -16.26 8.11 -0.27
CA SER A 249 -16.13 6.99 -1.22
C SER A 249 -15.04 5.97 -0.84
N VAL A 250 -14.73 5.81 0.45
CA VAL A 250 -13.70 4.88 0.92
C VAL A 250 -14.37 3.61 1.43
N ASP A 251 -14.05 2.49 0.77
CA ASP A 251 -14.69 1.20 1.02
C ASP A 251 -13.65 0.14 1.39
N GLY A 252 -14.09 -0.87 2.15
CA GLY A 252 -13.29 -2.04 2.47
C GLY A 252 -13.13 -2.98 1.27
N ASP A 253 -11.97 -3.61 1.20
CA ASP A 253 -11.64 -4.69 0.28
C ASP A 253 -11.83 -6.03 0.97
N PRO A 254 -12.83 -6.84 0.58
CA PRO A 254 -13.04 -8.15 1.18
C PRO A 254 -11.89 -9.13 0.87
N VAL A 255 -11.15 -8.93 -0.23
CA VAL A 255 -10.06 -9.82 -0.64
C VAL A 255 -8.78 -9.45 0.11
N ALA A 256 -8.31 -8.22 -0.08
CA ALA A 256 -7.04 -7.80 0.52
C ALA A 256 -7.17 -7.39 2.00
N GLY A 257 -8.37 -7.13 2.51
CA GLY A 257 -8.59 -6.66 3.88
C GLY A 257 -8.10 -5.25 4.16
N ILE A 258 -7.96 -4.44 3.12
CA ILE A 258 -7.53 -3.03 3.19
C ILE A 258 -8.71 -2.12 2.87
N CYS A 259 -8.56 -0.82 3.04
CA CYS A 259 -9.52 0.16 2.53
C CYS A 259 -8.99 0.85 1.28
N TYR A 260 -9.86 1.02 0.29
CA TYR A 260 -9.54 1.62 -1.00
C TYR A 260 -10.77 2.30 -1.60
N VAL A 261 -10.62 3.01 -2.72
CA VAL A 261 -11.75 3.65 -3.43
C VAL A 261 -12.18 2.84 -4.64
N GLY A 262 -13.48 2.77 -4.89
CA GLY A 262 -14.02 2.13 -6.10
C GLY A 262 -14.13 0.62 -6.00
N ASN A 263 -14.05 0.05 -4.80
CA ASN A 263 -14.34 -1.37 -4.61
C ASN A 263 -15.81 -1.68 -4.81
N GLN A 264 -16.70 -0.78 -4.39
CA GLN A 264 -18.15 -0.99 -4.43
C GLN A 264 -18.83 -0.16 -5.53
N SER A 265 -18.17 0.88 -6.06
CA SER A 265 -18.73 1.76 -7.09
C SER A 265 -17.85 1.80 -8.35
N ILE A 266 -18.43 1.40 -9.49
CA ILE A 266 -17.78 1.49 -10.81
C ILE A 266 -17.45 2.94 -11.17
N ALA A 267 -18.32 3.89 -10.82
CA ALA A 267 -18.09 5.31 -11.09
C ALA A 267 -16.85 5.82 -10.35
N ASN A 268 -16.72 5.48 -9.07
CA ASN A 268 -15.55 5.82 -8.25
C ASN A 268 -14.29 5.11 -8.75
N LEU A 269 -14.39 3.82 -9.11
CA LEU A 269 -13.29 3.06 -9.72
C LEU A 269 -12.78 3.74 -10.99
N ARG A 270 -13.69 4.07 -11.91
CA ARG A 270 -13.36 4.70 -13.19
C ARG A 270 -12.74 6.08 -13.01
N GLY A 271 -13.35 6.92 -12.17
CA GLY A 271 -12.94 8.31 -11.98
C GLY A 271 -11.66 8.47 -11.16
N PHE A 272 -11.56 7.80 -10.02
CA PHE A 272 -10.45 7.99 -9.09
C PHE A 272 -9.26 7.07 -9.35
N VAL A 273 -9.46 5.90 -9.94
CA VAL A 273 -8.42 4.88 -10.10
C VAL A 273 -8.05 4.67 -11.56
N LEU A 274 -8.95 4.11 -12.38
CA LEU A 274 -8.63 3.63 -13.71
C LEU A 274 -8.24 4.77 -14.67
N ALA A 275 -9.06 5.82 -14.79
CA ALA A 275 -8.76 6.90 -15.73
C ALA A 275 -7.42 7.60 -15.44
N PRO A 276 -7.08 7.97 -14.17
CA PRO A 276 -5.77 8.49 -13.83
C PRO A 276 -4.62 7.52 -14.16
N LEU A 277 -4.75 6.24 -13.82
CA LEU A 277 -3.70 5.26 -14.10
C LEU A 277 -3.45 5.07 -15.60
N VAL A 278 -4.51 5.05 -16.42
CA VAL A 278 -4.40 5.00 -17.89
C VAL A 278 -3.70 6.25 -18.43
N VAL A 279 -4.05 7.45 -17.94
CA VAL A 279 -3.41 8.70 -18.34
C VAL A 279 -1.92 8.69 -17.97
N TYR A 280 -1.57 8.28 -16.74
CA TYR A 280 -0.18 8.19 -16.31
C TYR A 280 0.59 7.18 -17.17
N LEU A 281 0.08 5.96 -17.31
CA LEU A 281 0.71 4.90 -18.09
C LEU A 281 0.95 5.31 -19.55
N PHE A 282 -0.05 5.93 -20.18
CA PHE A 282 0.05 6.40 -21.56
C PHE A 282 1.07 7.53 -21.70
N THR A 283 1.01 8.55 -20.84
CA THR A 283 1.95 9.68 -20.89
C THR A 283 3.39 9.24 -20.67
N GLY A 284 3.68 8.42 -19.65
CA GLY A 284 5.03 7.90 -19.42
C GLY A 284 5.52 7.00 -20.57
N SER A 285 4.67 6.13 -21.12
CA SER A 285 5.05 5.23 -22.22
C SER A 285 5.34 5.99 -23.52
N LEU A 286 4.57 7.04 -23.85
CA LEU A 286 4.82 7.89 -25.00
C LEU A 286 6.17 8.59 -24.91
N VAL A 287 6.48 9.12 -23.72
CA VAL A 287 7.74 9.81 -23.45
C VAL A 287 8.93 8.85 -23.57
N ILE A 288 8.80 7.61 -23.07
CA ILE A 288 9.83 6.57 -23.22
C ILE A 288 10.07 6.27 -24.71
N LYS A 289 8.99 6.07 -25.48
CA LYS A 289 9.09 5.76 -26.92
C LYS A 289 9.79 6.87 -27.70
N GLN A 290 9.50 8.13 -27.39
CA GLN A 290 10.15 9.28 -28.05
C GLN A 290 11.62 9.45 -27.66
N GLY A 291 12.00 9.07 -26.44
CA GLY A 291 13.39 9.09 -26.02
C GLY A 291 14.21 8.04 -26.76
N GLY A 292 13.69 6.81 -26.88
CA GLY A 292 14.37 5.66 -27.48
C GLY A 292 14.73 5.81 -28.95
N THR A 293 13.98 6.60 -29.74
CA THR A 293 14.30 6.80 -31.16
C THR A 293 15.47 7.75 -31.42
N LYS A 294 15.94 8.46 -30.39
CA LYS A 294 17.01 9.48 -30.50
C LYS A 294 18.34 9.05 -29.84
N THR A 295 18.47 7.78 -29.44
CA THR A 295 19.57 7.30 -28.56
C THR A 295 20.75 6.67 -29.30
N ASP A 296 21.27 7.28 -30.37
CA ASP A 296 22.37 6.69 -31.16
C ASP A 296 23.73 6.63 -30.42
N LYS A 297 23.85 7.30 -29.25
CA LYS A 297 25.05 7.25 -28.38
C LYS A 297 24.64 7.37 -26.91
N LEU A 298 24.03 6.32 -26.36
CA LEU A 298 23.58 6.35 -24.97
C LEU A 298 24.70 5.98 -23.99
N GLU A 299 24.91 6.79 -22.96
CA GLU A 299 25.80 6.43 -21.85
C GLU A 299 25.25 5.21 -21.10
N LYS A 300 26.15 4.38 -20.55
CA LYS A 300 25.79 3.16 -19.77
C LYS A 300 24.74 3.44 -18.68
N LEU A 301 24.79 4.64 -18.08
CA LEU A 301 23.87 5.04 -17.04
C LEU A 301 22.43 5.21 -17.55
N MET A 302 22.28 5.81 -18.72
CA MET A 302 20.99 6.16 -19.30
C MET A 302 20.29 4.94 -19.90
N LEU A 303 21.06 3.97 -20.41
CA LEU A 303 20.55 2.64 -20.79
C LEU A 303 19.97 1.92 -19.58
N ARG A 304 20.68 1.98 -18.44
CA ARG A 304 20.25 1.35 -17.19
C ARG A 304 18.92 1.95 -16.71
N ILE A 305 18.78 3.27 -16.70
CA ILE A 305 17.54 3.96 -16.31
C ILE A 305 16.39 3.60 -17.26
N GLY A 306 16.66 3.53 -18.57
CA GLY A 306 15.67 3.11 -19.56
C GLY A 306 15.18 1.66 -19.37
N ILE A 307 16.07 0.74 -19.00
CA ILE A 307 15.65 -0.64 -18.65
C ILE A 307 14.75 -0.63 -17.41
N PHE A 308 15.10 0.17 -16.40
CA PHE A 308 14.32 0.27 -15.17
C PHE A 308 12.92 0.87 -15.40
N THR A 309 12.79 1.90 -16.23
CA THR A 309 11.48 2.47 -16.57
C THR A 309 10.59 1.48 -17.31
N VAL A 310 11.15 0.68 -18.23
CA VAL A 310 10.45 -0.40 -18.93
C VAL A 310 10.02 -1.52 -17.98
N LEU A 311 10.90 -1.90 -17.03
CA LEU A 311 10.57 -2.91 -16.01
C LEU A 311 9.41 -2.48 -15.11
N TYR A 312 9.23 -1.19 -14.84
CA TYR A 312 8.08 -0.67 -14.09
C TYR A 312 6.80 -0.63 -14.94
N THR A 313 6.91 -0.39 -16.24
CA THR A 313 5.75 -0.37 -17.16
C THR A 313 5.00 -1.70 -17.12
N ALA A 314 5.69 -2.84 -17.02
CA ALA A 314 5.04 -4.17 -17.04
C ALA A 314 4.12 -4.43 -15.83
N PRO A 315 4.52 -4.23 -14.57
CA PRO A 315 3.59 -4.30 -13.44
C PRO A 315 2.45 -3.29 -13.55
N ALA A 316 2.73 -2.05 -14.00
CA ALA A 316 1.70 -1.02 -14.14
C ALA A 316 0.64 -1.36 -15.20
N THR A 317 1.04 -1.91 -16.36
CA THR A 317 0.10 -2.38 -17.39
C THR A 317 -0.77 -3.52 -16.88
N VAL A 318 -0.19 -4.47 -16.14
CA VAL A 318 -0.95 -5.59 -15.57
C VAL A 318 -1.96 -5.08 -14.55
N VAL A 319 -1.59 -4.16 -13.66
CA VAL A 319 -2.52 -3.56 -12.70
C VAL A 319 -3.68 -2.84 -13.40
N VAL A 320 -3.39 -2.06 -14.46
CA VAL A 320 -4.44 -1.41 -15.27
C VAL A 320 -5.33 -2.46 -15.95
N ALA A 321 -4.75 -3.53 -16.49
CA ALA A 321 -5.52 -4.62 -17.10
C ALA A 321 -6.43 -5.34 -16.09
N CYS A 322 -5.96 -5.57 -14.85
CA CYS A 322 -6.79 -6.09 -13.76
C CYS A 322 -7.96 -5.16 -13.46
N TYR A 323 -7.75 -3.83 -13.41
CA TYR A 323 -8.85 -2.88 -13.21
C TYR A 323 -9.82 -2.81 -14.40
N VAL A 324 -9.34 -2.96 -15.64
CA VAL A 324 -10.21 -3.06 -16.82
C VAL A 324 -11.05 -4.34 -16.77
N TYR A 325 -10.45 -5.46 -16.38
CA TYR A 325 -11.16 -6.72 -16.15
C TYR A 325 -12.24 -6.53 -15.08
N GLU A 326 -11.89 -5.96 -13.92
CA GLU A 326 -12.85 -5.66 -12.87
C GLU A 326 -13.99 -4.78 -13.39
N GLN A 327 -13.70 -3.69 -14.09
CA GLN A 327 -14.74 -2.82 -14.66
C GLN A 327 -15.64 -3.55 -15.65
N HIS A 328 -15.07 -4.33 -16.57
CA HIS A 328 -15.80 -4.96 -17.67
C HIS A 328 -16.77 -6.04 -17.19
N TYR A 329 -16.32 -6.88 -16.25
CA TYR A 329 -17.12 -8.01 -15.79
C TYR A 329 -17.98 -7.68 -14.57
N ARG A 330 -17.81 -6.53 -13.91
CA ARG A 330 -18.54 -6.19 -12.68
C ARG A 330 -20.05 -6.17 -12.84
N GLU A 331 -20.58 -5.53 -13.88
CA GLU A 331 -22.03 -5.58 -14.13
C GLU A 331 -22.53 -7.01 -14.41
N GLY A 332 -21.70 -7.83 -15.05
CA GLY A 332 -22.00 -9.24 -15.33
C GLY A 332 -22.09 -10.07 -14.05
N TRP A 333 -21.13 -9.87 -13.14
CA TRP A 333 -21.18 -10.44 -11.80
C TRP A 333 -22.45 -9.98 -11.09
N GLU A 334 -22.67 -8.66 -10.96
CA GLU A 334 -23.83 -8.06 -10.30
C GLU A 334 -25.17 -8.58 -10.84
N ARG A 335 -25.31 -8.70 -12.16
CA ARG A 335 -26.51 -9.26 -12.81
C ARG A 335 -26.70 -10.73 -12.52
N ALA A 336 -25.65 -11.55 -12.56
CA ALA A 336 -25.74 -12.96 -12.27
C ALA A 336 -26.15 -13.24 -10.81
N LEU A 337 -25.82 -12.32 -9.91
CA LEU A 337 -26.18 -12.43 -8.48
C LEU A 337 -27.58 -11.90 -8.21
N GLY A 338 -28.10 -11.01 -9.05
CA GLY A 338 -29.43 -10.41 -8.92
C GLY A 338 -30.59 -11.24 -9.50
N CYS A 339 -30.32 -12.34 -10.22
CA CYS A 339 -31.34 -13.15 -10.90
C CYS A 339 -31.59 -14.51 -10.20
N SER A 340 -32.84 -14.85 -9.94
CA SER A 340 -33.29 -16.05 -9.20
C SER A 340 -33.26 -17.37 -9.99
N CYS A 341 -32.63 -17.44 -11.17
CA CYS A 341 -32.70 -18.63 -12.01
C CYS A 341 -31.63 -19.69 -11.63
N PRO A 342 -32.02 -20.95 -11.33
CA PRO A 342 -31.09 -22.01 -10.91
C PRO A 342 -30.02 -22.38 -11.95
N ALA A 343 -30.30 -22.19 -13.24
CA ALA A 343 -29.44 -22.64 -14.34
C ALA A 343 -28.16 -21.78 -14.56
N GLU A 344 -28.10 -20.57 -13.99
CA GLU A 344 -27.01 -19.60 -14.19
C GLU A 344 -26.10 -19.43 -12.96
N ARG A 345 -26.46 -20.01 -11.80
CA ARG A 345 -25.75 -19.86 -10.50
C ARG A 345 -24.28 -20.29 -10.49
N GLY A 346 -23.82 -21.06 -11.49
CA GLY A 346 -22.48 -21.65 -11.52
C GLY A 346 -21.44 -20.93 -12.40
N ARG A 347 -21.77 -19.87 -13.15
CA ARG A 347 -20.90 -19.37 -14.23
C ARG A 347 -20.36 -17.94 -14.11
N ALA A 348 -20.80 -17.14 -13.14
CA ALA A 348 -20.46 -15.71 -13.12
C ALA A 348 -20.06 -15.23 -11.72
N GLY A 349 -18.75 -15.31 -11.46
CA GLY A 349 -18.08 -14.68 -10.33
C GLY A 349 -16.73 -14.11 -10.75
N PRO A 350 -16.14 -13.21 -9.94
CA PRO A 350 -14.79 -12.74 -10.18
C PRO A 350 -13.78 -13.89 -10.14
N ASP A 351 -12.86 -13.91 -11.10
CA ASP A 351 -11.68 -14.77 -10.98
C ASP A 351 -10.74 -14.19 -9.92
N TYR A 352 -10.68 -14.88 -8.78
CA TYR A 352 -9.88 -14.50 -7.63
C TYR A 352 -8.39 -14.36 -7.97
N ALA A 353 -7.87 -15.12 -8.94
CA ALA A 353 -6.47 -15.04 -9.36
C ALA A 353 -6.13 -13.65 -9.92
N VAL A 354 -7.08 -12.97 -10.57
CA VAL A 354 -6.87 -11.62 -11.13
C VAL A 354 -6.69 -10.58 -10.01
N PHE A 355 -7.40 -10.74 -8.90
CA PHE A 355 -7.25 -9.86 -7.73
C PHE A 355 -5.89 -10.07 -7.06
N MET A 356 -5.48 -11.32 -6.88
CA MET A 356 -4.16 -11.64 -6.33
C MET A 356 -3.02 -11.15 -7.21
N LEU A 357 -3.16 -11.28 -8.53
CA LEU A 357 -2.23 -10.75 -9.50
C LEU A 357 -2.09 -9.22 -9.39
N LYS A 358 -3.21 -8.50 -9.21
CA LYS A 358 -3.21 -7.04 -8.99
C LYS A 358 -2.36 -6.65 -7.79
N TYR A 359 -2.60 -7.23 -6.61
CA TYR A 359 -1.84 -6.88 -5.40
C TYR A 359 -0.37 -7.25 -5.53
N PHE A 360 -0.07 -8.41 -6.11
CA PHE A 360 1.30 -8.85 -6.39
C PHE A 360 2.02 -7.84 -7.29
N MET A 361 1.43 -7.47 -8.43
CA MET A 361 2.05 -6.54 -9.38
C MET A 361 2.20 -5.13 -8.80
N CYS A 362 1.27 -4.68 -7.95
CA CYS A 362 1.45 -3.45 -7.18
C CYS A 362 2.72 -3.51 -6.31
N LEU A 363 2.97 -4.61 -5.59
CA LEU A 363 4.13 -4.74 -4.70
C LEU A 363 5.46 -4.95 -5.45
N VAL A 364 5.42 -5.64 -6.61
CA VAL A 364 6.60 -5.84 -7.47
C VAL A 364 7.22 -4.52 -7.89
N GLY A 365 6.43 -3.46 -8.14
CA GLY A 365 6.96 -2.12 -8.46
C GLY A 365 7.89 -1.56 -7.39
N GLY A 366 7.64 -1.84 -6.11
CA GLY A 366 8.54 -1.47 -5.02
C GLY A 366 9.77 -2.37 -4.93
N ILE A 367 9.62 -3.68 -5.12
CA ILE A 367 10.73 -4.64 -5.07
C ILE A 367 11.77 -4.32 -6.15
N THR A 368 11.33 -4.04 -7.39
CA THR A 368 12.23 -3.71 -8.49
C THR A 368 13.01 -2.43 -8.22
N SER A 369 12.42 -1.43 -7.55
CA SER A 369 13.10 -0.19 -7.17
C SER A 369 14.32 -0.42 -6.26
N GLY A 370 14.30 -1.44 -5.40
CA GLY A 370 15.47 -1.81 -4.59
C GLY A 370 16.54 -2.58 -5.33
N VAL A 371 16.20 -3.32 -6.40
CA VAL A 371 17.22 -3.96 -7.26
C VAL A 371 18.13 -2.90 -7.92
N TRP A 372 17.64 -1.67 -8.11
CA TRP A 372 18.42 -0.56 -8.68
C TRP A 372 19.66 -0.20 -7.85
N ILE A 373 19.49 -0.09 -6.53
CA ILE A 373 20.57 0.33 -5.63
C ILE A 373 21.52 -0.80 -5.27
N TRP A 374 21.19 -2.07 -5.55
CA TRP A 374 22.08 -3.20 -5.25
C TRP A 374 23.33 -3.15 -6.15
N SER A 375 24.42 -2.66 -5.55
CA SER A 375 25.73 -2.56 -6.19
C SER A 375 26.81 -2.62 -5.11
N GLY A 376 28.05 -2.97 -5.48
CA GLY A 376 29.18 -2.95 -4.54
C GLY A 376 29.36 -1.59 -3.84
N LYS A 377 29.02 -0.49 -4.51
CA LYS A 377 29.05 0.87 -3.94
C LYS A 377 28.09 1.05 -2.76
N THR A 378 26.95 0.36 -2.79
CA THR A 378 25.98 0.38 -1.69
C THR A 378 26.54 -0.37 -0.49
N LEU A 379 27.08 -1.58 -0.69
CA LEU A 379 27.74 -2.32 0.39
C LEU A 379 28.87 -1.52 1.04
N GLU A 380 29.65 -0.79 0.23
CA GLU A 380 30.73 0.07 0.73
C GLU A 380 30.22 1.26 1.55
N SER A 381 29.15 1.91 1.09
CA SER A 381 28.48 3.00 1.84
C SER A 381 27.96 2.51 3.20
N TRP A 382 27.29 1.35 3.22
CA TRP A 382 26.84 0.70 4.45
C TRP A 382 27.99 0.26 5.35
N ARG A 383 29.10 -0.24 4.79
CA ARG A 383 30.32 -0.59 5.56
C ARG A 383 30.95 0.65 6.22
N ARG A 384 31.03 1.77 5.50
CA ARG A 384 31.52 3.05 6.05
C ARG A 384 30.61 3.57 7.15
N PHE A 385 29.28 3.48 6.96
CA PHE A 385 28.31 3.88 7.97
C PHE A 385 28.41 3.00 9.23
N GLY A 386 28.42 1.68 9.08
CA GLY A 386 28.62 0.73 10.19
C GLY A 386 29.95 0.94 10.91
N GLY A 387 31.03 1.23 10.19
CA GLY A 387 32.34 1.56 10.78
C GLY A 387 32.32 2.86 11.60
N ARG A 388 31.53 3.86 11.21
CA ARG A 388 31.35 5.11 11.98
C ARG A 388 30.44 4.93 13.20
N CYS A 389 29.40 4.10 13.11
CA CYS A 389 28.52 3.79 14.24
C CYS A 389 29.16 2.86 15.27
N CYS A 390 30.04 1.95 14.84
CA CYS A 390 30.71 0.96 15.70
C CYS A 390 32.12 1.38 16.14
N GLN A 391 32.63 2.55 15.75
CA GLN A 391 33.83 3.10 16.37
C GLN A 391 33.47 3.60 17.77
N PRO A 392 34.14 3.13 18.84
CA PRO A 392 33.99 3.77 20.14
C PRO A 392 34.40 5.23 19.96
N ARG A 393 33.53 6.16 20.40
CA ARG A 393 33.90 7.56 20.56
C ARG A 393 35.22 7.57 21.32
N LYS A 394 36.33 7.89 20.65
CA LYS A 394 37.57 8.20 21.35
C LYS A 394 37.21 9.31 22.34
N PRO A 395 37.51 9.16 23.64
CA PRO A 395 37.29 10.24 24.58
C PRO A 395 38.10 11.43 24.08
N THR A 396 37.40 12.52 23.75
CA THR A 396 37.98 13.82 23.48
C THR A 396 38.54 14.36 24.79
N SER A 397 39.70 13.88 25.18
CA SER A 397 40.49 14.46 26.26
C SER A 397 41.97 14.20 25.99
N ALA A 398 42.74 15.30 25.96
CA ALA A 398 44.21 15.37 25.88
C ALA A 398 44.87 15.49 24.48
N SER A 399 44.34 16.32 23.58
CA SER A 399 45.22 16.94 22.55
C SER A 399 44.95 18.44 22.28
N MET A 400 43.96 19.05 22.93
CA MET A 400 43.65 20.48 22.76
C MET A 400 44.30 21.39 23.82
N TYR A 401 45.07 20.83 24.75
CA TYR A 401 45.79 21.60 25.80
C TYR A 401 47.30 21.71 25.58
N SER A 402 47.89 20.95 24.64
CA SER A 402 49.33 21.02 24.37
C SER A 402 49.70 22.13 23.37
N GLU A 403 48.80 22.49 22.44
CA GLU A 403 49.08 23.55 21.45
C GLU A 403 48.72 24.97 21.96
N ALA A 404 47.92 25.09 23.01
CA ALA A 404 47.55 26.39 23.58
C ALA A 404 48.61 26.96 24.56
N SER A 405 49.43 26.10 25.18
CA SER A 405 50.45 26.54 26.16
C SER A 405 51.73 27.07 25.51
N THR A 406 52.07 26.60 24.30
CA THR A 406 53.22 27.10 23.52
C THR A 406 52.94 28.43 22.81
N ALA A 407 51.67 28.75 22.55
CA ALA A 407 51.29 30.01 21.89
C ALA A 407 51.16 31.19 22.87
N LEU A 408 50.90 30.96 24.17
CA LEU A 408 50.71 32.03 25.16
C LEU A 408 51.97 32.47 25.91
N THR A 409 53.07 31.70 25.86
CA THR A 409 54.36 32.11 26.46
C THR A 409 55.22 32.99 25.54
N ALA A 410 54.85 33.14 24.26
CA ALA A 410 55.64 33.88 23.28
C ALA A 410 55.31 35.40 23.18
N ARG A 411 54.40 35.93 24.00
CA ARG A 411 53.86 37.30 23.78
C ARG A 411 53.94 38.30 24.94
N THR A 412 54.78 38.08 25.94
CA THR A 412 55.11 39.13 26.92
C THR A 412 56.58 39.07 27.32
N GLY A 413 57.37 40.09 26.96
CA GLY A 413 58.71 40.25 27.53
C GLY A 413 59.77 40.96 26.69
N VAL A 414 59.72 42.30 26.73
CA VAL A 414 60.88 43.22 26.78
C VAL A 414 61.69 43.48 25.49
N ALA A 415 61.67 44.76 25.10
CA ALA A 415 62.61 45.40 24.19
C ALA A 415 63.99 45.61 24.85
N SER A 416 65.08 45.35 24.12
CA SER A 416 66.34 46.08 24.28
C SER A 416 67.22 45.94 23.02
N ALA A 417 68.00 47.00 22.81
CA ALA A 417 68.74 47.42 21.63
C ALA A 417 69.81 46.44 21.11
N GLY A 418 70.10 46.54 19.80
CA GLY A 418 71.27 45.92 19.18
C GLY A 418 71.35 46.15 17.67
N SER A 419 72.05 47.22 17.28
CA SER A 419 72.51 47.56 15.92
C SER A 419 73.15 46.37 15.18
N TYR A 420 72.93 46.24 13.86
CA TYR A 420 73.96 46.34 12.80
C TYR A 420 73.45 45.92 11.41
N HIS A 421 73.88 46.71 10.40
CA HIS A 421 73.58 46.68 8.97
C HIS A 421 73.76 45.33 8.24
N LYS A 422 72.96 45.13 7.18
CA LYS A 422 73.31 44.28 6.01
C LYS A 422 73.10 45.06 4.70
N PRO A 423 74.06 45.07 3.77
CA PRO A 423 73.91 45.71 2.45
C PRO A 423 73.29 44.73 1.44
N VAL A 424 72.57 45.28 0.45
CA VAL A 424 72.10 44.58 -0.76
C VAL A 424 72.97 45.05 -1.93
N PRO A 425 73.55 44.16 -2.75
CA PRO A 425 74.25 44.55 -3.96
C PRO A 425 73.29 44.67 -5.15
N LEU A 426 73.50 45.74 -5.92
CA LEU A 426 72.89 46.03 -7.22
C LEU A 426 73.98 45.84 -8.29
N SER A 427 73.72 45.06 -9.33
CA SER A 427 74.37 45.17 -10.64
C SER A 427 73.63 44.30 -11.67
N HIS A 428 72.93 44.93 -12.62
CA HIS A 428 73.32 45.12 -14.05
C HIS A 428 73.03 43.86 -14.89
N VAL A 429 72.29 43.89 -16.00
CA VAL A 429 72.09 44.91 -17.06
C VAL A 429 70.63 44.96 -17.49
#